data_AF-A0A9W3C970-F1
#
_entry.id   AF-A0A9W3C970-F1
#
_cell.length_a   1.000
_cell.length_b   1.000
_cell.length_c   1.000
_cell.angle_alpha   90.00
_cell.angle_beta   90.00
_cell.angle_gamma   90.00
#
_symmetry.space_group_name_H-M   'P 1'
#
loop_
_entity.id
_entity.type
_entity.pdbx_description
1 polymer ?
#
loop_
_entity_poly.entity_id
_entity_poly.type
_entity_poly.pdbx_seq_one_letter_code
_entity_poly.pdbx_strand_id
1 'polypeptide(L)'
;MSRLHHSDYPALDLNGDNYLDWAMNTSADLKCKGLGKCIKYGNDTLAYERRRAVLIMRKHLVKDLYDECSYINDPYDLWSRLNTMFLEPLLDESMKEWKALRFQDYESVDDYHFDLMRITYSLKLCGEVITNYDLLSKTRDTIHSKEVLLSQKAKGFTTYYDLLSYLSALEEKKQKRKVNLDKLDYVMEISAEYQCEMIYGDAEEAKKRKFGWTHIDDEIGLFIE
;
A
#
# COMPACT_ATOMS: atom_id res chain seq x y z
N MET A 1 -9.14 -0.06 42.22
CA MET A 1 -9.26 -1.13 41.22
C MET A 1 -10.30 -0.70 40.19
N SER A 2 -9.87 -0.36 38.99
CA SER A 2 -10.75 0.06 37.90
C SER A 2 -11.62 -1.12 37.46
N ARG A 3 -12.95 -0.97 37.50
CA ARG A 3 -13.88 -1.91 36.86
C ARG A 3 -13.61 -1.84 35.36
N LEU A 4 -13.10 -2.91 34.77
CA LEU A 4 -13.00 -3.04 33.32
C LEU A 4 -14.42 -2.86 32.75
N HIS A 5 -14.61 -1.83 31.93
CA HIS A 5 -15.88 -1.57 31.24
C HIS A 5 -16.29 -2.81 30.43
N HIS A 6 -17.60 -3.03 30.27
CA HIS A 6 -18.10 -3.94 29.25
C HIS A 6 -17.50 -3.51 27.90
N SER A 7 -16.86 -4.45 27.21
CA SER A 7 -16.27 -4.17 25.91
C SER A 7 -17.41 -3.99 24.91
N ASP A 8 -17.75 -2.74 24.60
CA ASP A 8 -18.74 -2.37 23.58
C ASP A 8 -18.00 -2.06 22.27
N TYR A 9 -17.57 -3.12 21.57
CA TYR A 9 -17.14 -3.03 20.18
C TYR A 9 -18.28 -3.47 19.24
N PRO A 10 -18.30 -2.97 18.00
CA PRO A 10 -19.31 -3.34 17.01
C PRO A 10 -19.46 -4.86 16.84
N ALA A 11 -20.68 -5.29 16.54
CA ALA A 11 -20.91 -6.67 16.15
C ALA A 11 -20.25 -6.95 14.79
N LEU A 12 -19.83 -8.20 14.56
CA LEU A 12 -19.29 -8.65 13.29
C LEU A 12 -20.33 -8.49 12.19
N ASP A 13 -19.99 -7.73 11.15
CA ASP A 13 -20.86 -7.48 10.01
C ASP A 13 -21.03 -8.73 9.15
N LEU A 14 -22.17 -8.85 8.46
CA LEU A 14 -22.51 -10.03 7.65
C LEU A 14 -21.50 -10.27 6.51
N ASN A 15 -20.94 -9.18 5.95
CA ASN A 15 -19.92 -9.24 4.90
C ASN A 15 -18.49 -9.43 5.44
N GLY A 16 -18.29 -9.28 6.75
CA GLY A 16 -16.99 -9.43 7.39
C GLY A 16 -16.03 -8.24 7.25
N ASP A 17 -16.49 -7.07 6.80
CA ASP A 17 -15.60 -5.90 6.59
C ASP A 17 -14.85 -5.52 7.88
N ASN A 18 -15.50 -5.66 9.03
CA ASN A 18 -14.93 -5.37 10.35
C ASN A 18 -14.33 -6.61 11.05
N TYR A 19 -14.08 -7.71 10.33
CA TYR A 19 -13.67 -8.98 10.93
C TYR A 19 -12.39 -8.90 11.77
N LEU A 20 -11.37 -8.20 11.27
CA LEU A 20 -10.07 -8.10 11.94
C LEU A 20 -10.20 -7.33 13.27
N ASP A 21 -10.96 -6.24 13.28
CA ASP A 21 -11.29 -5.48 14.49
C ASP A 21 -12.12 -6.32 15.46
N TRP A 22 -13.13 -7.03 14.96
CA TRP A 22 -13.94 -7.93 15.77
C TRP A 22 -13.11 -9.03 16.42
N ALA A 23 -12.24 -9.69 15.65
CA ALA A 23 -11.40 -10.78 16.12
C ALA A 23 -10.43 -10.28 17.21
N MET A 24 -9.79 -9.12 16.99
CA MET A 24 -8.88 -8.52 17.96
C MET A 24 -9.59 -8.20 19.27
N ASN A 25 -10.74 -7.52 19.21
CA ASN A 25 -11.50 -7.11 20.39
C ASN A 25 -12.10 -8.31 21.13
N THR A 26 -12.66 -9.28 20.41
CA THR A 26 -13.22 -10.51 20.99
C THR A 26 -12.13 -11.34 21.69
N SER A 27 -10.98 -11.51 21.04
CA SER A 27 -9.83 -12.21 21.62
C SER A 27 -9.32 -11.51 22.89
N ALA A 28 -9.24 -10.18 22.88
CA ALA A 28 -8.87 -9.39 24.04
C ALA A 28 -9.88 -9.52 25.19
N ASP A 29 -11.19 -9.44 24.89
CA ASP A 29 -12.25 -9.56 25.92
C ASP A 29 -12.24 -10.94 26.58
N LEU A 30 -12.09 -12.01 25.78
CA LEU A 30 -11.95 -13.37 26.28
C LEU A 30 -10.71 -13.52 27.16
N LYS A 31 -9.55 -12.99 26.74
CA LYS A 31 -8.31 -13.01 27.54
C LYS A 31 -8.47 -12.29 28.88
N CYS A 32 -9.04 -11.09 28.87
CA CYS A 32 -9.29 -10.31 30.09
C CYS A 32 -10.23 -11.03 31.07
N LYS A 33 -11.10 -11.92 30.57
CA LYS A 33 -12.02 -12.73 31.38
C LYS A 33 -11.45 -14.12 31.75
N GLY A 34 -10.20 -14.41 31.42
CA GLY A 34 -9.57 -15.72 31.66
C GLY A 34 -10.02 -16.82 30.69
N LEU A 35 -10.80 -16.48 29.66
CA LEU A 35 -11.40 -17.42 28.69
C LEU A 35 -10.56 -17.57 27.41
N GLY A 36 -9.42 -16.89 27.30
CA GLY A 36 -8.61 -16.88 26.06
C GLY A 36 -8.13 -18.26 25.59
N LYS A 37 -8.04 -19.26 26.48
CA LYS A 37 -7.72 -20.65 26.12
C LYS A 37 -8.87 -21.38 25.40
N CYS A 38 -10.11 -20.93 25.58
CA CYS A 38 -11.29 -21.57 25.00
C CYS A 38 -11.28 -21.57 23.47
N ILE A 39 -10.68 -20.54 22.85
CA ILE A 39 -10.60 -20.40 21.38
C ILE A 39 -9.33 -21.01 20.79
N LYS A 40 -8.62 -21.88 21.52
CA LYS A 40 -7.42 -22.57 21.05
C LYS A 40 -7.75 -24.00 20.68
N TYR A 41 -7.05 -24.49 19.65
CA TYR A 41 -7.17 -25.89 19.22
C TYR A 41 -6.79 -26.82 20.37
N GLY A 42 -7.58 -27.88 20.57
CA GLY A 42 -7.36 -28.85 21.63
C GLY A 42 -7.54 -28.28 23.05
N ASN A 43 -8.38 -27.24 23.21
CA ASN A 43 -8.63 -26.66 24.53
C ASN A 43 -9.16 -27.71 25.53
N ASP A 44 -8.59 -27.72 26.73
CA ASP A 44 -8.95 -28.59 27.87
C ASP A 44 -9.81 -27.84 28.91
N THR A 45 -10.38 -26.71 28.49
CA THR A 45 -11.13 -25.79 29.37
C THR A 45 -12.43 -26.40 29.87
N LEU A 46 -12.92 -25.89 31.01
CA LEU A 46 -14.11 -26.41 31.66
C LEU A 46 -15.36 -26.10 30.84
N ALA A 47 -16.38 -26.96 30.89
CA ALA A 47 -17.60 -26.79 30.10
C ALA A 47 -18.30 -25.43 30.32
N TYR A 48 -18.26 -24.91 31.56
CA TYR A 48 -18.85 -23.59 31.86
C TYR A 48 -18.02 -22.44 31.26
N GLU A 49 -16.70 -22.57 31.16
CA GLU A 49 -15.82 -21.58 30.53
C GLU A 49 -16.10 -21.52 29.04
N ARG A 50 -16.20 -22.68 28.39
CA ARG A 50 -16.56 -22.79 26.97
C ARG A 50 -17.91 -22.16 26.67
N ARG A 51 -18.94 -22.50 27.47
CA ARG A 51 -20.28 -21.91 27.34
C ARG A 51 -20.24 -20.38 27.48
N ARG A 52 -19.46 -19.87 28.44
CA ARG A 52 -19.32 -18.43 28.66
C ARG A 52 -18.60 -17.74 27.50
N ALA A 53 -17.56 -18.36 26.95
CA ALA A 53 -16.83 -17.85 25.79
C ALA A 53 -17.74 -17.76 24.55
N VAL A 54 -18.50 -18.82 24.26
CA VAL A 54 -19.48 -18.82 23.15
C VAL A 54 -20.52 -17.72 23.32
N LEU A 55 -21.04 -17.51 24.52
CA LEU A 55 -22.04 -16.48 24.78
C LEU A 55 -21.48 -15.06 24.54
N ILE A 56 -20.22 -14.82 24.90
CA ILE A 56 -19.54 -13.54 24.61
C ILE A 56 -19.39 -13.36 23.10
N MET A 57 -18.87 -14.37 22.40
CA MET A 57 -18.68 -14.30 20.95
C MET A 57 -20.00 -14.03 20.22
N ARG A 58 -21.06 -14.79 20.56
CA ARG A 58 -22.40 -14.66 19.97
C ARG A 58 -23.05 -13.30 20.23
N LYS A 59 -22.75 -12.64 21.37
CA LYS A 59 -23.26 -11.30 21.68
C LYS A 59 -22.75 -10.26 20.67
N HIS A 60 -21.57 -10.49 20.10
CA HIS A 60 -20.95 -9.61 19.12
C HIS A 60 -21.08 -10.14 17.69
N LEU A 61 -22.13 -10.91 17.38
CA LEU A 61 -22.49 -11.27 16.01
C LEU A 61 -23.79 -10.56 15.63
N VAL A 62 -23.90 -10.12 14.37
CA VAL A 62 -25.22 -9.75 13.83
C VAL A 62 -26.12 -10.98 13.81
N LYS A 63 -27.44 -10.75 13.87
CA LYS A 63 -28.44 -11.80 14.01
C LYS A 63 -28.31 -12.90 12.94
N ASP A 64 -28.06 -12.53 11.69
CA ASP A 64 -27.98 -13.49 10.59
C ASP A 64 -26.78 -14.43 10.74
N LEU A 65 -25.61 -13.91 11.14
CA LEU A 65 -24.42 -14.73 11.45
C LEU A 65 -24.62 -15.59 12.70
N TYR A 66 -25.30 -15.05 13.72
CA TYR A 66 -25.68 -15.81 14.90
C TYR A 66 -26.55 -17.02 14.51
N ASP A 67 -27.57 -16.80 13.68
CA ASP A 67 -28.51 -17.84 13.25
C ASP A 67 -27.77 -18.91 12.42
N GLU A 68 -26.89 -18.51 11.50
CA GLU A 68 -26.07 -19.42 10.69
C GLU A 68 -25.16 -20.30 11.55
N CYS A 69 -24.50 -19.72 12.56
CA CYS A 69 -23.55 -20.43 13.43
C CYS A 69 -24.18 -21.01 14.71
N SER A 70 -25.51 -20.98 14.84
CA SER A 70 -26.23 -21.29 16.09
C SER A 70 -26.01 -22.73 16.59
N TYR A 71 -25.71 -23.67 15.68
CA TYR A 71 -25.44 -25.07 15.99
C TYR A 71 -24.06 -25.31 16.63
N ILE A 72 -23.14 -24.34 16.53
CA ILE A 72 -21.76 -24.48 17.01
C ILE A 72 -21.67 -24.10 18.49
N ASN A 73 -21.47 -25.10 19.36
CA ASN A 73 -21.48 -24.94 20.81
C ASN A 73 -20.08 -24.92 21.45
N ASP A 74 -19.05 -25.25 20.69
CA ASP A 74 -17.65 -25.11 21.13
C ASP A 74 -17.09 -23.76 20.65
N PRO A 75 -16.44 -22.98 21.53
CA PRO A 75 -15.90 -21.67 21.18
C PRO A 75 -14.73 -21.74 20.19
N TYR A 76 -13.92 -22.78 20.22
CA TYR A 76 -12.86 -22.97 19.23
C TYR A 76 -13.47 -23.27 17.85
N ASP A 77 -14.49 -24.11 17.78
CA ASP A 77 -15.18 -24.40 16.51
C ASP A 77 -15.85 -23.14 15.95
N LEU A 78 -16.48 -22.31 16.80
CA LEU A 78 -17.10 -21.06 16.37
C LEU A 78 -16.04 -20.06 15.87
N TRP A 79 -14.95 -19.93 16.61
CA TRP A 79 -13.83 -19.05 16.23
C TRP A 79 -13.21 -19.50 14.90
N SER A 80 -13.02 -20.81 14.73
CA SER A 80 -12.46 -21.40 13.51
C SER A 80 -13.39 -21.22 12.32
N ARG A 81 -14.70 -21.43 12.50
CA ARG A 81 -15.70 -21.18 11.45
C ARG A 81 -15.65 -19.74 10.95
N LEU A 82 -15.60 -18.76 11.87
CA LEU A 82 -15.54 -17.34 11.51
C LEU A 82 -14.20 -16.97 10.85
N ASN A 83 -13.07 -17.55 11.30
CA ASN A 83 -11.78 -17.39 10.59
C ASN A 83 -11.87 -17.91 9.16
N THR A 84 -12.42 -19.10 8.94
CA THR A 84 -12.56 -19.68 7.61
C THR A 84 -13.49 -18.86 6.71
N MET A 85 -14.54 -18.25 7.28
CA MET A 85 -15.47 -17.41 6.53
C MET A 85 -14.85 -16.08 6.08
N PHE A 86 -14.05 -15.44 6.94
CA PHE A 86 -13.66 -14.04 6.73
C PHE A 86 -12.16 -13.81 6.64
N LEU A 87 -11.35 -14.55 7.40
CA LEU A 87 -9.89 -14.40 7.40
C LEU A 87 -9.25 -15.09 6.19
N GLU A 88 -9.66 -16.32 5.89
CA GLU A 88 -9.07 -17.11 4.78
C GLU A 88 -9.28 -16.43 3.42
N PRO A 89 -10.48 -15.93 3.05
CA PRO A 89 -10.66 -15.22 1.79
C PRO A 89 -9.84 -13.93 1.71
N LEU A 90 -9.76 -13.18 2.82
CA LEU A 90 -8.96 -11.95 2.88
C LEU A 90 -7.46 -12.22 2.72
N LEU A 91 -6.96 -13.29 3.34
CA LEU A 91 -5.59 -13.75 3.16
C LEU A 91 -5.33 -14.17 1.72
N ASP A 92 -6.23 -14.94 1.12
CA ASP A 92 -6.13 -15.38 -0.27
C ASP A 92 -6.10 -14.21 -1.25
N GLU A 93 -6.95 -13.21 -1.05
CA GLU A 93 -6.97 -11.98 -1.83
C GLU A 93 -5.67 -11.19 -1.67
N SER A 94 -5.26 -10.93 -0.43
CA SER A 94 -4.01 -10.21 -0.12
C SER A 94 -2.78 -10.93 -0.71
N MET A 95 -2.76 -12.27 -0.69
CA MET A 95 -1.69 -13.06 -1.28
C MET A 95 -1.70 -13.03 -2.82
N LYS A 96 -2.88 -12.93 -3.45
CA LYS A 96 -3.00 -12.72 -4.90
C LYS A 96 -2.48 -11.33 -5.29
N GLU A 97 -2.91 -10.29 -4.57
CA GLU A 97 -2.41 -8.93 -4.77
C GLU A 97 -0.89 -8.88 -4.57
N TRP A 98 -0.39 -9.47 -3.48
CA TRP A 98 1.05 -9.57 -3.25
C TRP A 98 1.76 -10.25 -4.41
N LYS A 99 1.30 -11.41 -4.89
CA LYS A 99 1.94 -12.09 -6.03
C LYS A 99 1.91 -11.24 -7.31
N ALA A 100 0.81 -10.55 -7.57
CA ALA A 100 0.63 -9.72 -8.77
C ALA A 100 1.41 -8.41 -8.73
N LEU A 101 1.73 -7.88 -7.54
CA LEU A 101 2.44 -6.61 -7.38
C LEU A 101 3.82 -6.66 -8.03
N ARG A 102 4.10 -5.70 -8.92
CA ARG A 102 5.40 -5.56 -9.59
C ARG A 102 5.79 -4.09 -9.69
N PHE A 103 7.01 -3.75 -9.28
CA PHE A 103 7.52 -2.38 -9.34
C PHE A 103 7.46 -1.81 -10.77
N GLN A 104 7.80 -2.60 -11.78
CA GLN A 104 7.76 -2.19 -13.19
C GLN A 104 6.38 -1.75 -13.73
N ASP A 105 5.29 -2.07 -13.04
CA ASP A 105 3.93 -1.74 -13.49
C ASP A 105 3.47 -0.36 -12.99
N TYR A 106 4.28 0.32 -12.17
CA TYR A 106 3.97 1.63 -11.59
C TYR A 106 4.74 2.74 -12.29
N GLU A 107 4.06 3.87 -12.49
CA GLU A 107 4.68 5.09 -13.02
C GLU A 107 5.44 5.85 -11.93
N SER A 108 4.95 5.79 -10.67
CA SER A 108 5.54 6.47 -9.53
C SER A 108 6.01 5.53 -8.43
N VAL A 109 7.13 5.88 -7.80
CA VAL A 109 7.67 5.15 -6.63
C VAL A 109 6.72 5.24 -5.44
N ASP A 110 6.04 6.36 -5.27
CA ASP A 110 5.11 6.59 -4.15
C ASP A 110 3.85 5.74 -4.28
N ASP A 111 3.28 5.65 -5.48
CA ASP A 111 2.11 4.80 -5.75
C ASP A 111 2.43 3.32 -5.49
N TYR A 112 3.61 2.87 -5.94
CA TYR A 112 4.09 1.52 -5.66
C TYR A 112 4.27 1.29 -4.15
N HIS A 113 4.90 2.24 -3.45
CA HIS A 113 5.12 2.15 -2.01
C HIS A 113 3.79 2.06 -1.25
N PHE A 114 2.82 2.89 -1.63
CA PHE A 114 1.49 2.90 -1.04
C PHE A 114 0.81 1.53 -1.15
N ASP A 115 0.76 0.94 -2.35
CA ASP A 115 0.14 -0.37 -2.54
C ASP A 115 0.92 -1.50 -1.86
N LEU A 116 2.25 -1.47 -1.90
CA LEU A 116 3.08 -2.43 -1.18
C LEU A 116 2.78 -2.39 0.32
N MET A 117 2.64 -1.20 0.91
CA MET A 117 2.33 -1.03 2.33
C MET A 117 0.91 -1.47 2.66
N ARG A 118 -0.08 -1.11 1.82
CA ARG A 118 -1.47 -1.57 1.95
C ARG A 118 -1.56 -3.09 2.01
N ILE A 119 -0.99 -3.78 1.02
CA ILE A 119 -0.98 -5.25 0.95
C ILE A 119 -0.22 -5.86 2.14
N THR A 120 0.94 -5.30 2.48
CA THR A 120 1.75 -5.76 3.63
C THR A 120 0.98 -5.68 4.94
N TYR A 121 0.22 -4.61 5.13
CA TYR A 121 -0.59 -4.42 6.33
C TYR A 121 -1.71 -5.46 6.40
N SER A 122 -2.44 -5.69 5.30
CA SER A 122 -3.48 -6.72 5.23
C SER A 122 -2.93 -8.13 5.53
N LEU A 123 -1.78 -8.49 4.95
CA LEU A 123 -1.11 -9.77 5.23
C LEU A 123 -0.73 -9.90 6.71
N LYS A 124 -0.15 -8.86 7.30
CA LYS A 124 0.22 -8.85 8.73
C LYS A 124 -0.99 -8.99 9.64
N LEU A 125 -2.12 -8.37 9.30
CA LEU A 125 -3.36 -8.54 10.06
C LEU A 125 -3.92 -9.96 9.94
N CYS A 126 -3.70 -10.63 8.81
CA CYS A 126 -4.03 -12.04 8.63
C CYS A 126 -3.08 -13.01 9.36
N GLY A 127 -2.04 -12.49 10.02
CA GLY A 127 -1.07 -13.28 10.77
C GLY A 127 0.20 -13.66 9.99
N GLU A 128 0.35 -13.17 8.75
CA GLU A 128 1.57 -13.40 7.97
C GLU A 128 2.72 -12.52 8.47
N VAL A 129 3.93 -13.08 8.43
CA VAL A 129 5.15 -12.36 8.80
C VAL A 129 5.81 -11.80 7.55
N ILE A 130 5.60 -10.52 7.28
CA ILE A 130 6.26 -9.80 6.18
C ILE A 130 7.45 -9.00 6.74
N THR A 131 8.66 -9.40 6.35
CA THR A 131 9.91 -8.81 6.79
C THR A 131 10.39 -7.69 5.86
N ASN A 132 11.38 -6.92 6.30
CA ASN A 132 12.03 -5.93 5.43
C ASN A 132 12.70 -6.57 4.21
N TYR A 133 13.23 -7.79 4.37
CA TYR A 133 13.81 -8.56 3.28
C TYR A 133 12.77 -8.91 2.22
N ASP A 134 11.55 -9.26 2.62
CA ASP A 134 10.47 -9.59 1.69
C ASP A 134 10.06 -8.37 0.86
N LEU A 135 9.95 -7.19 1.48
CA LEU A 135 9.69 -5.94 0.76
C LEU A 135 10.82 -5.60 -0.23
N LEU A 136 12.07 -5.81 0.21
CA LEU A 136 13.27 -5.55 -0.57
C LEU A 136 13.34 -6.49 -1.79
N SER A 137 13.21 -7.80 -1.59
CA SER A 137 13.22 -8.79 -2.67
C SER A 137 12.05 -8.54 -3.63
N LYS A 138 10.85 -8.32 -3.11
CA LYS A 138 9.64 -8.02 -3.90
C LYS A 138 9.86 -6.85 -4.85
N THR A 139 10.48 -5.78 -4.37
CA THR A 139 10.78 -4.60 -5.18
C THR A 139 11.88 -4.89 -6.20
N ARG A 140 12.98 -5.51 -5.77
CA ARG A 140 14.16 -5.78 -6.63
C ARG A 140 13.85 -6.74 -7.77
N ASP A 141 13.12 -7.80 -7.47
CA ASP A 141 12.87 -8.90 -8.41
C ASP A 141 11.82 -8.52 -9.47
N THR A 142 11.14 -7.39 -9.27
CA THR A 142 10.10 -6.88 -10.18
C THR A 142 10.50 -5.58 -10.87
N ILE A 143 11.78 -5.21 -10.84
CA ILE A 143 12.33 -4.14 -11.69
C ILE A 143 12.32 -4.60 -13.15
N HIS A 144 11.91 -3.69 -14.05
CA HIS A 144 11.79 -3.99 -15.48
C HIS A 144 13.13 -4.50 -16.06
N SER A 145 13.08 -5.58 -16.86
CA SER A 145 14.28 -6.26 -17.38
C SER A 145 15.22 -5.36 -18.19
N LYS A 146 14.67 -4.33 -18.85
CA LYS A 146 15.44 -3.30 -19.58
C LYS A 146 16.23 -2.35 -18.66
N GLU A 147 15.86 -2.18 -17.40
CA GLU A 147 16.55 -1.28 -16.46
C GLU A 147 17.78 -1.95 -15.81
N VAL A 148 18.68 -2.52 -16.62
CA VAL A 148 19.81 -3.36 -16.17
C VAL A 148 20.69 -2.67 -15.10
N LEU A 149 20.99 -1.38 -15.28
CA LEU A 149 21.79 -0.61 -14.33
C LEU A 149 21.07 -0.44 -12.99
N LEU A 150 19.76 -0.16 -13.02
CA LEU A 150 18.94 -0.06 -11.81
C LEU A 150 18.90 -1.41 -11.10
N SER A 151 18.61 -2.49 -11.82
CA SER A 151 18.58 -3.84 -11.25
C SER A 151 19.91 -4.21 -10.59
N GLN A 152 21.04 -3.87 -11.23
CA GLN A 152 22.37 -4.14 -10.67
C GLN A 152 22.69 -3.28 -9.44
N LYS A 153 22.25 -2.02 -9.42
CA LYS A 153 22.39 -1.14 -8.25
C LYS A 153 21.52 -1.63 -7.09
N ALA A 154 20.29 -2.07 -7.39
CA ALA A 154 19.32 -2.56 -6.43
C ALA A 154 19.86 -3.76 -5.62
N LYS A 155 20.54 -4.69 -6.30
CA LYS A 155 21.88 -5.24 -5.91
C LYS A 155 22.34 -5.06 -4.46
N GLY A 156 22.88 -3.88 -4.23
CA GLY A 156 23.71 -3.56 -3.09
C GLY A 156 22.96 -3.03 -1.87
N PHE A 157 21.64 -2.82 -1.95
CA PHE A 157 20.87 -2.39 -0.80
C PHE A 157 20.56 -3.57 0.12
N THR A 158 20.65 -3.33 1.43
CA THR A 158 20.39 -4.31 2.48
C THR A 158 19.02 -4.12 3.12
N THR A 159 18.41 -2.95 2.96
CA THR A 159 17.05 -2.67 3.43
C THR A 159 16.15 -2.13 2.33
N TYR A 160 14.84 -2.39 2.45
CA TYR A 160 13.83 -1.83 1.57
C TYR A 160 13.83 -0.30 1.55
N TYR A 161 14.01 0.35 2.69
CA TYR A 161 13.93 1.81 2.79
C TYR A 161 15.13 2.52 2.14
N ASP A 162 16.31 1.90 2.18
CA ASP A 162 17.48 2.43 1.45
C ASP A 162 17.25 2.35 -0.06
N LEU A 163 16.68 1.24 -0.54
CA LEU A 163 16.31 1.09 -1.95
C LEU A 163 15.20 2.09 -2.34
N LEU A 164 14.16 2.24 -1.52
CA LEU A 164 13.07 3.18 -1.74
C LEU A 164 13.60 4.61 -1.90
N SER A 165 14.44 5.06 -0.96
CA SER A 165 15.05 6.39 -1.00
C SER A 165 15.85 6.62 -2.29
N TYR A 166 16.59 5.61 -2.73
CA TYR A 166 17.32 5.67 -3.99
C TYR A 166 16.39 5.72 -5.22
N LEU A 167 15.31 4.94 -5.22
CA LEU A 167 14.32 4.92 -6.29
C LEU A 167 13.65 6.29 -6.42
N SER A 168 13.21 6.90 -5.32
CA SER A 168 12.60 8.24 -5.32
C SER A 168 13.57 9.30 -5.85
N ALA A 169 14.83 9.29 -5.40
CA ALA A 169 15.84 10.22 -5.92
C ALA A 169 16.13 10.03 -7.42
N LEU A 170 16.08 8.79 -7.90
CA LEU A 170 16.25 8.47 -9.32
C LEU A 170 15.05 8.94 -10.15
N GLU A 171 13.83 8.76 -9.65
CA GLU A 171 12.59 9.25 -10.25
C GLU A 171 12.63 10.78 -10.38
N GLU A 172 12.95 11.51 -9.30
CA GLU A 172 13.11 12.98 -9.35
C GLU A 172 14.13 13.41 -10.40
N LYS A 173 15.26 12.71 -10.49
CA LYS A 173 16.30 12.99 -11.50
C LYS A 173 15.83 12.67 -12.93
N LYS A 174 15.02 11.61 -13.12
CA LYS A 174 14.40 11.31 -14.43
C LYS A 174 13.39 12.41 -14.79
N GLN A 175 12.58 12.86 -13.85
CA GLN A 175 11.59 13.92 -14.06
C GLN A 175 12.22 15.27 -14.39
N LYS A 176 13.25 15.70 -13.64
CA LYS A 176 14.02 16.92 -13.93
C LYS A 176 14.64 16.89 -15.32
N ARG A 177 15.20 15.75 -15.74
CA ARG A 177 15.76 15.59 -17.10
C ARG A 177 14.70 15.72 -18.18
N LYS A 178 13.51 15.14 -17.97
CA LYS A 178 12.39 15.26 -18.91
C LYS A 178 11.97 16.72 -19.09
N VAL A 179 11.75 17.44 -17.98
CA VAL A 179 11.42 18.88 -18.01
C VAL A 179 12.48 19.70 -18.73
N ASN A 180 13.77 19.40 -18.50
CA ASN A 180 14.86 20.11 -19.17
C ASN A 180 14.92 19.82 -20.68
N LEU A 181 14.61 18.59 -21.11
CA LEU A 181 14.50 18.21 -22.51
C LEU A 181 13.32 18.94 -23.18
N ASP A 182 12.16 18.95 -22.56
CA ASP A 182 10.97 19.66 -23.07
C ASP A 182 11.24 21.16 -23.24
N LYS A 183 11.95 21.78 -22.27
CA LYS A 183 12.41 23.18 -22.38
C LYS A 183 13.39 23.39 -23.53
N LEU A 184 14.31 22.45 -23.75
CA LEU A 184 15.28 22.54 -24.84
C LEU A 184 14.60 22.44 -26.21
N ASP A 185 13.65 21.51 -26.36
CA ASP A 185 12.87 21.34 -27.59
C ASP A 185 12.09 22.62 -27.92
N TYR A 186 11.44 23.23 -26.91
CA TYR A 186 10.75 24.52 -27.07
C TYR A 186 11.68 25.66 -27.52
N VAL A 187 12.88 25.77 -26.92
CA VAL A 187 13.87 26.78 -27.32
C VAL A 187 14.36 26.54 -28.75
N MET A 188 14.55 25.28 -29.14
CA MET A 188 14.95 24.93 -30.50
C MET A 188 13.86 25.29 -31.52
N GLU A 189 12.59 25.01 -31.23
CA GLU A 189 11.45 25.39 -32.08
C GLU A 189 11.40 26.91 -32.32
N ILE A 190 11.46 27.69 -31.24
CA ILE A 190 11.51 29.16 -31.32
C ILE A 190 12.70 29.60 -32.18
N SER A 191 13.89 29.04 -31.96
CA SER A 191 15.09 29.42 -32.71
C SER A 191 14.95 29.11 -34.21
N ALA A 192 14.28 28.02 -34.58
CA ALA A 192 14.02 27.65 -35.96
C ALA A 192 13.00 28.58 -36.62
N GLU A 193 11.94 28.98 -35.90
CA GLU A 193 10.97 29.98 -36.37
C GLU A 193 11.65 31.32 -36.65
N TYR A 194 12.50 31.81 -35.73
CA TYR A 194 13.28 33.03 -35.94
C TYR A 194 14.20 32.95 -37.15
N GLN A 195 14.90 31.83 -37.34
CA GLN A 195 15.76 31.64 -38.51
C GLN A 195 14.94 31.64 -39.80
N CYS A 196 13.75 31.04 -39.81
CA CYS A 196 12.86 31.04 -40.96
C CYS A 196 12.35 32.46 -41.27
N GLU A 197 11.91 33.23 -40.26
CA GLU A 197 11.48 34.62 -40.42
C GLU A 197 12.61 35.53 -40.93
N MET A 198 13.87 35.32 -40.50
CA MET A 198 15.01 36.09 -40.98
C MET A 198 15.39 35.76 -42.43
N ILE A 199 15.08 34.56 -42.92
CA ILE A 199 15.38 34.11 -44.28
C ILE A 199 14.25 34.47 -45.26
N TYR A 200 12.98 34.45 -44.81
CA TYR A 200 11.81 34.61 -45.66
C TYR A 200 10.90 35.81 -45.33
N GLY A 201 11.15 36.52 -44.22
CA GLY A 201 10.32 37.64 -43.73
C GLY A 201 10.85 39.04 -44.08
N ASP A 202 9.97 40.04 -43.96
CA ASP A 202 10.28 41.44 -44.25
C ASP A 202 11.29 42.02 -43.23
N ALA A 203 12.44 42.50 -43.72
CA ALA A 203 13.58 42.91 -42.90
C ALA A 203 13.29 44.11 -41.96
N GLU A 204 12.26 44.90 -42.26
CA GLU A 204 11.78 46.02 -41.43
C GLU A 204 10.97 45.54 -40.22
N GLU A 205 10.17 44.47 -40.40
CA GLU A 205 9.26 43.94 -39.39
C GLU A 205 10.01 43.06 -38.37
N ALA A 206 11.01 42.30 -38.84
CA ALA A 206 11.94 41.55 -37.99
C ALA A 206 12.74 42.45 -37.03
N LYS A 207 13.12 43.67 -37.45
CA LYS A 207 13.83 44.65 -36.60
C LYS A 207 12.95 45.25 -35.51
N LYS A 208 11.66 45.49 -35.78
CA LYS A 208 10.70 46.03 -34.80
C LYS A 208 10.40 45.02 -33.69
N ARG A 209 10.29 43.73 -34.00
CA ARG A 209 10.09 42.68 -32.99
C ARG A 209 11.33 42.41 -32.15
N LYS A 210 12.54 42.50 -32.71
CA LYS A 210 13.81 42.32 -31.97
C LYS A 210 13.96 43.25 -30.75
N PHE A 211 13.30 44.41 -30.76
CA PHE A 211 13.28 45.36 -29.64
C PHE A 211 12.27 45.01 -28.54
N GLY A 212 11.29 44.13 -28.80
CA GLY A 212 10.28 43.68 -27.84
C GLY A 212 10.71 42.53 -26.93
N TRP A 213 11.85 41.90 -27.21
CA TRP A 213 12.35 40.72 -26.49
C TRP A 213 13.40 41.03 -25.40
N THR A 214 13.54 42.29 -24.97
CA THR A 214 14.31 42.63 -23.76
C THR A 214 13.62 42.17 -22.46
N HIS A 215 12.49 41.47 -22.57
CA HIS A 215 11.72 40.85 -21.49
C HIS A 215 11.45 39.35 -21.76
N ILE A 216 12.44 38.61 -22.28
CA ILE A 216 12.46 37.16 -22.03
C ILE A 216 12.92 37.02 -20.59
N ASP A 217 11.98 36.72 -19.70
CA ASP A 217 12.20 36.56 -18.27
C ASP A 217 13.44 35.69 -17.98
N ASP A 218 14.18 36.07 -16.94
CA ASP A 218 15.29 35.34 -16.31
C ASP A 218 14.88 33.93 -15.80
N GLU A 219 13.69 33.42 -16.15
CA GLU A 219 13.13 32.13 -15.76
C GLU A 219 13.58 30.93 -16.61
N ILE A 220 14.31 31.15 -17.70
CA ILE A 220 14.94 30.06 -18.47
C ILE A 220 16.23 29.61 -17.75
N GLY A 221 16.05 29.12 -16.52
CA GLY A 221 17.10 28.48 -15.72
C GLY A 221 17.50 27.14 -16.35
N LEU A 222 18.33 27.19 -17.39
CA LEU A 222 19.11 26.06 -17.89
C LEU A 222 20.19 25.74 -16.84
N PHE A 223 19.82 25.00 -15.81
CA PHE A 223 20.80 24.41 -14.89
C PHE A 223 21.52 23.26 -15.60
N ILE A 224 22.78 23.50 -15.95
CA ILE A 224 23.77 22.47 -16.26
C ILE A 224 24.62 22.29 -15.00
N GLU A 225 24.39 21.19 -14.27
CA GLU A 225 25.36 20.58 -13.35
C GLU A 225 25.68 19.16 -13.82
#